data_AF-A0A520LUT2-F1
#
_entry.id   AF-A0A520LUT2-F1
#
_cell.length_a   1.000
_cell.length_b   1.000
_cell.length_c   1.000
_cell.angle_alpha   90.00
_cell.angle_beta   90.00
_cell.angle_gamma   90.00
#
_symmetry.space_group_name_H-M   'P 1'
#
loop_
_entity.id
_entity.type
_entity.pdbx_description
1 polymer ?
#
loop_
_entity_poly.entity_id
_entity_poly.type
_entity_poly.pdbx_seq_one_letter_code
_entity_poly.pdbx_strand_id
1 'polypeptide(L)'
;MNSLVLAERELYFTDFEDAPSGDNELVGYDGWNGTSNGRGSHGIEPEAVQGLGQSAFIGYNSPGGNTDTVTVLRQIRHDPDSTGEHIVRLEAVVGINDSDEPSNDPRRDSFFISFFNSNGTNLASLTYNNTENSFGLWREDGRDKYDTGEEFIRNEIQILAAEVDFKNNTWSVDLSGFQIFEDAPFTRRNTRLDLGGIAIVWQRTSNSGWGNNWMLFDDWTVYADTKKLTLAENPFKIRSITRQPNGKNTISWKMQPGFNYQVEYSDDLRIWKSNLPGSLISSDEEKITNFTDNPNSINRTRQYRVYRSEQ
;
A
#
# COMPACT_ATOMS: atom_id res chain seq x y z
N MET A 1 7.46 37.92 -10.34
CA MET A 1 6.95 36.72 -11.03
C MET A 1 7.72 35.53 -10.48
N ASN A 2 7.24 34.95 -9.38
CA ASN A 2 7.78 33.68 -8.89
C ASN A 2 7.11 32.58 -9.70
N SER A 3 7.88 31.90 -10.53
CA SER A 3 7.43 30.70 -11.21
C SER A 3 7.16 29.65 -10.14
N LEU A 4 5.91 29.17 -10.04
CA LEU A 4 5.64 27.88 -9.43
C LEU A 4 6.34 26.85 -10.32
N VAL A 5 7.43 26.29 -9.83
CA VAL A 5 8.04 25.11 -10.44
C VAL A 5 7.06 23.97 -10.14
N LEU A 6 6.51 23.36 -11.19
CA LEU A 6 5.73 22.12 -11.10
C LEU A 6 6.58 21.09 -10.36
N ALA A 7 6.12 20.63 -9.20
CA ALA A 7 6.88 19.75 -8.31
C ALA A 7 6.83 18.28 -8.75
N GLU A 8 5.90 17.92 -9.64
CA GLU A 8 5.60 16.53 -10.00
C GLU A 8 5.78 16.32 -11.50
N ARG A 9 6.54 15.28 -11.86
CA ARG A 9 6.74 14.83 -13.23
C ARG A 9 6.30 13.38 -13.37
N GLU A 10 5.36 13.13 -14.27
CA GLU A 10 4.98 11.77 -14.65
C GLU A 10 6.17 11.07 -15.35
N LEU A 11 6.57 9.93 -14.81
CA LEU A 11 7.53 9.02 -15.41
C LEU A 11 6.85 8.00 -16.31
N TYR A 12 5.65 7.55 -15.91
CA TYR A 12 4.87 6.55 -16.62
C TYR A 12 3.39 6.54 -16.17
N PHE A 13 2.47 6.26 -17.10
CA PHE A 13 1.05 6.03 -16.84
C PHE A 13 0.47 4.99 -17.81
N THR A 14 -0.45 4.15 -17.32
CA THR A 14 -1.36 3.33 -18.14
C THR A 14 -2.63 3.02 -17.36
N ASP A 15 -3.78 3.11 -18.02
CA ASP A 15 -5.10 2.61 -17.61
C ASP A 15 -5.51 1.36 -18.42
N PHE A 16 -4.64 0.89 -19.31
CA PHE A 16 -4.84 -0.25 -20.21
C PHE A 16 -6.05 -0.17 -21.13
N GLU A 17 -6.77 0.95 -21.21
CA GLU A 17 -8.00 1.08 -22.01
C GLU A 17 -7.76 0.88 -23.52
N ASP A 18 -6.57 1.25 -24.00
CA ASP A 18 -6.13 1.06 -25.39
C ASP A 18 -5.37 -0.26 -25.64
N ALA A 19 -5.19 -1.10 -24.62
CA ALA A 19 -4.43 -2.34 -24.73
C ALA A 19 -5.26 -3.44 -25.45
N PRO A 20 -4.62 -4.32 -26.25
CA PRO A 20 -5.27 -5.54 -26.71
C PRO A 20 -5.67 -6.41 -25.51
N SER A 21 -6.91 -6.90 -25.49
CA SER A 21 -7.39 -7.81 -24.47
C SER A 21 -7.06 -9.28 -24.80
N GLY A 22 -6.77 -10.04 -23.75
CA GLY A 22 -6.56 -11.47 -23.80
C GLY A 22 -5.35 -11.96 -23.03
N ASP A 23 -5.26 -13.28 -22.97
CA ASP A 23 -4.13 -14.01 -22.40
C ASP A 23 -2.83 -13.66 -23.13
N ASN A 24 -1.80 -13.36 -22.35
CA ASN A 24 -0.45 -13.01 -22.80
C ASN A 24 -0.30 -11.66 -23.51
N GLU A 25 -1.35 -10.81 -23.57
CA GLU A 25 -1.28 -9.52 -24.28
C GLU A 25 -0.52 -8.42 -23.52
N LEU A 26 -0.33 -8.57 -22.20
CA LEU A 26 0.40 -7.58 -21.39
C LEU A 26 1.90 -7.48 -21.77
N VAL A 27 2.60 -8.61 -21.88
CA VAL A 27 4.04 -8.59 -22.20
C VAL A 27 4.21 -8.26 -23.68
N GLY A 28 4.97 -7.20 -23.96
CA GLY A 28 5.14 -6.65 -25.30
C GLY A 28 4.27 -5.41 -25.55
N TYR A 29 3.21 -5.20 -24.77
CA TYR A 29 2.43 -3.97 -24.80
C TYR A 29 3.19 -2.85 -24.07
N ASP A 30 3.29 -1.67 -24.71
CA ASP A 30 3.84 -0.45 -24.10
C ASP A 30 5.15 -0.61 -23.28
N GLY A 31 6.05 -1.48 -23.75
CA GLY A 31 7.33 -1.72 -23.08
C GLY A 31 7.24 -2.48 -21.76
N TRP A 32 6.10 -3.10 -21.45
CA TRP A 32 6.02 -4.18 -20.46
C TRP A 32 6.79 -5.40 -20.96
N ASN A 33 7.70 -5.91 -20.14
CA ASN A 33 8.52 -7.08 -20.44
C ASN A 33 8.28 -8.14 -19.37
N GLY A 34 8.55 -9.41 -19.65
CA GLY A 34 8.34 -10.42 -18.62
C GLY A 34 8.43 -11.86 -19.07
N THR A 35 8.03 -12.74 -18.16
CA THR A 35 7.87 -14.17 -18.41
C THR A 35 6.64 -14.38 -19.28
N SER A 36 6.85 -14.60 -20.58
CA SER A 36 5.80 -15.10 -21.48
C SER A 36 6.09 -16.55 -21.85
N ASN A 37 5.17 -17.44 -21.50
CA ASN A 37 5.23 -18.86 -21.81
C ASN A 37 4.07 -19.32 -22.70
N GLY A 38 3.24 -18.38 -23.16
CA GLY A 38 2.05 -18.64 -23.98
C GLY A 38 0.95 -19.41 -23.27
N ARG A 39 0.94 -19.43 -21.93
CA ARG A 39 -0.05 -20.17 -21.12
C ARG A 39 -1.09 -19.28 -20.46
N GLY A 40 -1.04 -17.96 -20.66
CA GLY A 40 -2.02 -17.03 -20.08
C GLY A 40 -1.80 -16.77 -18.59
N SER A 41 -0.56 -16.87 -18.10
CA SER A 41 -0.19 -16.55 -16.71
C SER A 41 -0.15 -15.03 -16.42
N HIS A 42 -0.42 -14.22 -17.44
CA HIS A 42 -0.60 -12.78 -17.40
C HIS A 42 -1.46 -12.39 -18.61
N GLY A 43 -2.03 -11.18 -18.59
CA GLY A 43 -2.85 -10.71 -19.70
C GLY A 43 -3.51 -9.38 -19.40
N ILE A 44 -4.41 -8.98 -20.29
CA ILE A 44 -5.31 -7.84 -20.13
C ILE A 44 -6.74 -8.37 -20.21
N GLU A 45 -7.56 -8.10 -19.20
CA GLU A 45 -8.93 -8.60 -19.12
C GLU A 45 -9.92 -7.42 -19.11
N PRO A 46 -10.90 -7.40 -20.04
CA PRO A 46 -11.95 -6.40 -20.05
C PRO A 46 -12.96 -6.68 -18.93
N GLU A 47 -13.28 -5.66 -18.15
CA GLU A 47 -14.25 -5.74 -17.05
C GLU A 47 -13.96 -6.85 -16.03
N ALA A 48 -12.67 -7.15 -15.78
CA ALA A 48 -12.26 -8.11 -14.75
C ALA A 48 -12.92 -7.84 -13.38
N VAL A 49 -13.16 -6.55 -13.10
CA VAL A 49 -14.15 -6.10 -12.14
C VAL A 49 -15.14 -5.16 -12.83
N GLN A 50 -16.44 -5.38 -12.57
CA GLN A 50 -17.50 -4.62 -13.19
C GLN A 50 -17.33 -3.12 -12.94
N GLY A 51 -17.24 -2.34 -14.03
CA GLY A 51 -17.12 -0.89 -13.99
C GLY A 51 -15.70 -0.35 -13.84
N LEU A 52 -14.67 -1.21 -13.76
CA LEU A 52 -13.27 -0.79 -13.75
C LEU A 52 -12.74 -0.47 -15.16
N GLY A 53 -13.23 -1.14 -16.19
CA GLY A 53 -12.67 -1.04 -17.54
C GLY A 53 -11.74 -2.21 -17.86
N GLN A 54 -10.76 -2.00 -18.73
CA GLN A 54 -9.72 -2.99 -19.01
C GLN A 54 -8.65 -2.93 -17.94
N SER A 55 -8.27 -4.09 -17.40
CA SER A 55 -7.21 -4.15 -16.37
C SER A 55 -6.20 -5.23 -16.71
N ALA A 56 -4.98 -5.06 -16.23
CA ALA A 56 -3.95 -6.08 -16.37
C ALA A 56 -4.02 -7.11 -15.24
N PHE A 57 -3.58 -8.33 -15.51
CA PHE A 57 -3.45 -9.37 -14.49
C PHE A 57 -2.15 -10.16 -14.61
N ILE A 58 -1.75 -10.75 -13.48
CA ILE A 58 -0.76 -11.82 -13.39
C ILE A 58 -1.31 -12.94 -12.48
N GLY A 59 -1.13 -14.20 -12.86
CA GLY A 59 -1.74 -15.34 -12.17
C GLY A 59 -2.68 -16.13 -13.05
N TYR A 60 -3.64 -16.80 -12.39
CA TYR A 60 -4.75 -17.55 -13.00
C TYR A 60 -4.32 -18.84 -13.69
N ASN A 61 -3.65 -18.76 -14.85
CA ASN A 61 -3.21 -19.96 -15.56
C ASN A 61 -1.80 -20.37 -15.15
N SER A 62 -1.62 -21.66 -14.84
CA SER A 62 -0.31 -22.19 -14.44
C SER A 62 0.75 -21.99 -15.54
N PRO A 63 1.93 -21.45 -15.19
CA PRO A 63 3.04 -21.29 -16.13
C PRO A 63 3.80 -22.59 -16.43
N GLY A 64 3.32 -23.73 -15.91
CA GLY A 64 3.96 -25.04 -16.01
C GLY A 64 4.85 -25.38 -14.81
N GLY A 65 5.26 -26.65 -14.72
CA GLY A 65 5.95 -27.19 -13.55
C GLY A 65 7.37 -26.68 -13.30
N ASN A 66 8.07 -26.26 -14.36
CA ASN A 66 9.47 -25.81 -14.32
C ASN A 66 9.64 -24.32 -14.05
N THR A 67 8.55 -23.62 -13.76
CA THR A 67 8.53 -22.19 -13.46
C THR A 67 8.21 -22.03 -11.98
N ASP A 68 9.01 -21.23 -11.28
CA ASP A 68 8.78 -20.87 -9.86
C ASP A 68 8.22 -19.46 -9.69
N THR A 69 8.43 -18.60 -10.70
CA THR A 69 7.96 -17.21 -10.70
C THR A 69 7.53 -16.79 -12.11
N VAL A 70 6.46 -16.00 -12.18
CA VAL A 70 6.10 -15.21 -13.35
C VAL A 70 6.36 -13.75 -12.99
N THR A 71 6.96 -12.99 -13.90
CA THR A 71 7.27 -11.59 -13.65
C THR A 71 6.85 -10.77 -14.85
N VAL A 72 6.18 -9.66 -14.62
CA VAL A 72 5.93 -8.60 -15.61
C VAL A 72 6.51 -7.30 -15.07
N LEU A 73 7.29 -6.61 -15.89
CA LEU A 73 8.15 -5.49 -15.50
C LEU A 73 7.92 -4.33 -16.46
N ARG A 74 7.58 -3.17 -15.89
CA ARG A 74 7.66 -1.91 -16.61
C ARG A 74 9.00 -1.23 -16.32
N GLN A 75 9.78 -1.03 -17.37
CA GLN A 75 11.03 -0.29 -17.27
C GLN A 75 10.73 1.23 -17.31
N ILE A 76 11.23 1.98 -16.32
CA ILE A 76 10.92 3.41 -16.14
C ILE A 76 12.17 4.29 -16.30
N ARG A 77 13.34 3.82 -15.85
CA ARG A 77 14.64 4.51 -15.91
C ARG A 77 14.60 5.96 -15.39
N HIS A 78 14.77 6.10 -14.09
CA HIS A 78 14.92 7.38 -13.42
C HIS A 78 16.18 7.39 -12.56
N ASP A 79 17.02 8.42 -12.76
CA ASP A 79 18.25 8.64 -11.98
C ASP A 79 18.05 9.87 -11.09
N PRO A 80 17.72 9.67 -9.80
CA PRO A 80 17.33 10.74 -8.89
C PRO A 80 18.44 11.77 -8.64
N ASP A 81 19.71 11.34 -8.65
CA ASP A 81 20.85 12.24 -8.44
C ASP A 81 21.05 13.18 -9.64
N SER A 82 20.74 12.69 -10.84
CA SER A 82 20.88 13.49 -12.07
C SER A 82 19.78 14.54 -12.24
N THR A 83 18.55 14.24 -11.80
CA THR A 83 17.40 15.15 -11.97
C THR A 83 17.14 16.02 -10.74
N GLY A 84 17.60 15.59 -9.55
CA GLY A 84 17.25 16.19 -8.26
C GLY A 84 15.86 15.80 -7.74
N GLU A 85 15.13 14.96 -8.47
CA GLU A 85 13.82 14.43 -8.08
C GLU A 85 14.03 13.12 -7.30
N HIS A 86 14.35 13.25 -6.01
CA HIS A 86 14.68 12.13 -5.14
C HIS A 86 13.48 11.32 -4.64
N ILE A 87 12.27 11.83 -4.86
CA ILE A 87 11.04 11.15 -4.46
C ILE A 87 10.43 10.49 -5.70
N VAL A 88 10.06 9.22 -5.57
CA VAL A 88 9.28 8.52 -6.59
C VAL A 88 8.01 7.98 -5.94
N ARG A 89 6.88 8.16 -6.61
CA ARG A 89 5.59 7.63 -6.17
C ARG A 89 5.04 6.65 -7.19
N LEU A 90 4.57 5.49 -6.74
CA LEU A 90 3.75 4.57 -7.49
C LEU A 90 2.32 4.65 -6.93
N GLU A 91 1.36 4.91 -7.79
CA GLU A 91 -0.06 4.82 -7.51
C GLU A 91 -0.69 3.80 -8.46
N ALA A 92 -1.51 2.89 -7.93
CA ALA A 92 -2.16 1.87 -8.75
C ALA A 92 -3.42 1.34 -8.06
N VAL A 93 -4.38 0.90 -8.86
CA VAL A 93 -5.46 0.03 -8.43
C VAL A 93 -4.93 -1.40 -8.41
N VAL A 94 -5.12 -2.14 -7.32
CA VAL A 94 -4.65 -3.53 -7.18
C VAL A 94 -5.69 -4.40 -6.49
N GLY A 95 -5.74 -5.68 -6.82
CA GLY A 95 -6.63 -6.63 -6.13
C GLY A 95 -6.10 -8.05 -6.19
N ILE A 96 -6.18 -8.78 -5.09
CA ILE A 96 -5.80 -10.20 -5.04
C ILE A 96 -7.06 -11.03 -5.05
N ASN A 97 -7.34 -11.68 -6.18
CA ASN A 97 -8.38 -12.70 -6.24
C ASN A 97 -7.82 -14.02 -5.71
N ASP A 98 -8.54 -14.60 -4.75
CA ASP A 98 -8.13 -15.83 -4.11
C ASP A 98 -8.36 -17.05 -5.01
N SER A 99 -7.74 -18.16 -4.62
CA SER A 99 -7.86 -19.42 -5.33
C SER A 99 -9.22 -20.06 -5.05
N ASP A 100 -9.87 -20.55 -6.10
CA ASP A 100 -11.12 -21.32 -6.01
C ASP A 100 -10.85 -22.83 -5.89
N GLU A 101 -9.59 -23.24 -5.76
CA GLU A 101 -9.21 -24.63 -5.48
C GLU A 101 -9.81 -25.12 -4.14
N PRO A 102 -10.07 -26.43 -3.98
CA PRO A 102 -10.67 -26.98 -2.78
C PRO A 102 -9.97 -26.54 -1.49
N SER A 103 -10.74 -26.27 -0.43
CA SER A 103 -10.22 -25.71 0.83
C SER A 103 -9.16 -26.57 1.54
N ASN A 104 -9.05 -27.86 1.20
CA ASN A 104 -8.02 -28.77 1.72
C ASN A 104 -6.70 -28.73 0.91
N ASP A 105 -6.68 -28.11 -0.27
CA ASP A 105 -5.50 -27.80 -1.07
C ASP A 105 -5.74 -26.51 -1.86
N PRO A 106 -5.82 -25.34 -1.19
CA PRO A 106 -6.23 -24.10 -1.84
C PRO A 106 -5.15 -23.54 -2.79
N ARG A 107 -3.94 -24.12 -2.82
CA ARG A 107 -2.83 -23.72 -3.72
C ARG A 107 -2.57 -22.22 -3.80
N ARG A 108 -2.71 -21.51 -2.68
CA ARG A 108 -2.52 -20.05 -2.66
C ARG A 108 -1.07 -19.68 -2.92
N ASP A 109 -0.89 -18.88 -3.95
CA ASP A 109 0.39 -18.31 -4.36
C ASP A 109 0.53 -16.85 -3.90
N SER A 110 1.75 -16.34 -3.81
CA SER A 110 2.02 -14.97 -3.33
C SER A 110 2.35 -14.02 -4.46
N PHE A 111 2.04 -12.73 -4.26
CA PHE A 111 2.30 -11.67 -5.23
C PHE A 111 3.21 -10.60 -4.66
N PHE A 112 3.96 -9.94 -5.53
CA PHE A 112 4.92 -8.92 -5.13
C PHE A 112 4.84 -7.73 -6.07
N ILE A 113 4.98 -6.54 -5.51
CA ILE A 113 5.34 -5.34 -6.25
C ILE A 113 6.78 -5.02 -5.89
N SER A 114 7.68 -5.13 -6.86
CA SER A 114 9.13 -5.17 -6.67
C SER A 114 9.82 -4.03 -7.41
N PHE A 115 10.64 -3.26 -6.71
CA PHE A 115 11.42 -2.16 -7.28
C PHE A 115 12.82 -2.63 -7.64
N PHE A 116 13.28 -2.30 -8.85
CA PHE A 116 14.60 -2.65 -9.33
C PHE A 116 15.39 -1.41 -9.71
N ASN A 117 16.69 -1.45 -9.48
CA ASN A 117 17.61 -0.42 -9.94
C ASN A 117 18.00 -0.63 -11.42
N SER A 118 18.76 0.31 -12.00
CA SER A 118 19.14 0.26 -13.43
C SER A 118 19.97 -0.97 -13.80
N ASN A 119 20.60 -1.61 -12.83
CA ASN A 119 21.40 -2.82 -13.01
C ASN A 119 20.57 -4.11 -12.86
N GLY A 120 19.25 -4.01 -12.66
CA GLY A 120 18.37 -5.15 -12.43
C GLY A 120 18.50 -5.75 -11.03
N THR A 121 19.09 -5.03 -10.06
CA THR A 121 19.09 -5.47 -8.66
C THR A 121 17.76 -5.13 -8.01
N ASN A 122 17.08 -6.12 -7.41
CA ASN A 122 15.91 -5.87 -6.57
C ASN A 122 16.34 -5.03 -5.34
N LEU A 123 15.69 -3.88 -5.18
CA LEU A 123 15.93 -2.94 -4.09
C LEU A 123 15.01 -3.23 -2.91
N ALA A 124 13.71 -3.36 -3.20
CA ALA A 124 12.65 -3.56 -2.22
C ALA A 124 11.46 -4.28 -2.86
N SER A 125 10.63 -4.92 -2.04
CA SER A 125 9.36 -5.49 -2.48
C SER A 125 8.27 -5.34 -1.42
N LEU A 126 7.04 -5.03 -1.86
CA LEU A 126 5.82 -5.24 -1.07
C LEU A 126 5.25 -6.60 -1.45
N THR A 127 5.02 -7.46 -0.46
CA THR A 127 4.59 -8.85 -0.67
C THR A 127 3.18 -9.05 -0.13
N TYR A 128 2.27 -9.45 -1.01
CA TYR A 128 0.95 -9.99 -0.70
C TYR A 128 1.10 -11.49 -0.47
N ASN A 129 1.34 -11.90 0.77
CA ASN A 129 1.45 -13.30 1.11
C ASN A 129 0.06 -13.89 1.26
N ASN A 130 -0.37 -14.68 0.28
CA ASN A 130 -1.71 -15.26 0.28
C ASN A 130 -1.79 -16.62 1.01
N THR A 131 -0.68 -17.14 1.53
CA THR A 131 -0.66 -18.45 2.20
C THR A 131 -1.37 -18.43 3.56
N GLU A 132 -1.95 -19.55 3.99
CA GLU A 132 -2.70 -19.63 5.26
C GLU A 132 -1.85 -19.34 6.50
N ASN A 133 -0.60 -19.83 6.55
CA ASN A 133 0.21 -19.76 7.77
C ASN A 133 0.95 -18.42 7.94
N SER A 134 0.95 -17.57 6.93
CA SER A 134 1.70 -16.31 6.93
C SER A 134 0.97 -15.24 6.12
N PHE A 135 -0.36 -15.32 6.14
CA PHE A 135 -1.25 -14.41 5.44
C PHE A 135 -0.98 -12.97 5.86
N GLY A 136 -0.96 -12.06 4.89
CA GLY A 136 -0.84 -10.63 5.14
C GLY A 136 0.23 -9.95 4.29
N LEU A 137 0.57 -8.73 4.70
CA LEU A 137 1.49 -7.85 3.99
C LEU A 137 2.87 -7.91 4.62
N TRP A 138 3.88 -8.10 3.78
CA TRP A 138 5.28 -8.10 4.18
C TRP A 138 6.05 -7.08 3.37
N ARG A 139 7.07 -6.48 3.97
CA ARG A 139 8.04 -5.63 3.25
C ARG A 139 9.39 -6.31 3.19
N GLU A 140 10.08 -6.14 2.08
CA GLU A 140 11.42 -6.66 1.83
C GLU A 140 12.33 -5.51 1.43
N ASP A 141 13.55 -5.47 1.97
CA ASP A 141 14.55 -4.41 1.70
C ASP A 141 15.70 -4.91 0.80
N GLY A 142 15.37 -5.87 -0.06
CA GLY A 142 16.30 -6.56 -0.94
C GLY A 142 17.19 -7.57 -0.21
N ARG A 143 17.22 -7.61 1.13
CA ARG A 143 17.99 -8.59 1.90
C ARG A 143 17.13 -9.37 2.88
N ASP A 144 16.38 -8.66 3.70
CA ASP A 144 15.59 -9.21 4.79
C ASP A 144 14.10 -8.97 4.53
N LYS A 145 13.27 -9.82 5.15
CA LYS A 145 11.81 -9.77 5.05
C LYS A 145 11.21 -9.47 6.42
N TYR A 146 10.23 -8.57 6.45
CA TYR A 146 9.59 -8.08 7.68
C TYR A 146 8.07 -8.15 7.57
N ASP A 147 7.45 -8.72 8.59
CA ASP A 147 6.00 -8.68 8.75
C ASP A 147 5.59 -7.24 9.07
N THR A 148 4.57 -6.73 8.37
CA THR A 148 4.01 -5.40 8.67
C THR A 148 2.99 -5.47 9.81
N GLY A 149 2.45 -6.66 10.10
CA GLY A 149 1.34 -6.87 11.03
C GLY A 149 -0.03 -6.48 10.45
N GLU A 150 -0.08 -6.05 9.20
CA GLU A 150 -1.30 -5.67 8.48
C GLU A 150 -1.65 -6.73 7.43
N GLU A 151 -2.95 -6.87 7.15
CA GLU A 151 -3.49 -7.83 6.19
C GLU A 151 -4.17 -7.11 5.03
N PHE A 152 -4.10 -7.70 3.83
CA PHE A 152 -4.93 -7.29 2.69
C PHE A 152 -6.25 -8.06 2.71
N ILE A 153 -7.25 -7.57 1.97
CA ILE A 153 -8.53 -8.27 1.83
C ILE A 153 -8.55 -8.99 0.48
N ARG A 154 -8.76 -10.30 0.52
CA ARG A 154 -8.92 -11.13 -0.69
C ARG A 154 -10.21 -10.75 -1.42
N ASN A 155 -10.20 -10.84 -2.75
CA ASN A 155 -11.34 -10.55 -3.62
C ASN A 155 -11.87 -9.11 -3.50
N GLU A 156 -11.03 -8.19 -3.01
CA GLU A 156 -11.33 -6.77 -2.97
C GLU A 156 -10.24 -5.99 -3.71
N ILE A 157 -10.66 -4.90 -4.35
CA ILE A 157 -9.77 -3.92 -4.95
C ILE A 157 -9.35 -2.91 -3.88
N GLN A 158 -8.08 -2.52 -3.91
CA GLN A 158 -7.48 -1.52 -3.04
C GLN A 158 -6.67 -0.52 -3.89
N ILE A 159 -6.56 0.71 -3.39
CA ILE A 159 -5.69 1.73 -4.00
C ILE A 159 -4.34 1.64 -3.32
N LEU A 160 -3.30 1.29 -4.06
CA LEU A 160 -1.92 1.32 -3.58
C LEU A 160 -1.31 2.69 -3.81
N ALA A 161 -0.64 3.22 -2.79
CA ALA A 161 0.32 4.30 -2.93
C ALA A 161 1.63 3.89 -2.26
N ALA A 162 2.74 3.87 -3.01
CA ALA A 162 4.08 3.64 -2.49
C ALA A 162 4.96 4.85 -2.80
N GLU A 163 5.61 5.41 -1.78
CA GLU A 163 6.54 6.53 -1.92
C GLU A 163 7.95 6.09 -1.54
N VAL A 164 8.91 6.32 -2.43
CA VAL A 164 10.33 6.03 -2.24
C VAL A 164 11.11 7.33 -2.16
N ASP A 165 11.91 7.48 -1.10
CA ASP A 165 12.90 8.53 -0.97
C ASP A 165 14.29 7.95 -1.20
N PHE A 166 14.80 8.14 -2.43
CA PHE A 166 16.12 7.64 -2.82
C PHE A 166 17.26 8.33 -2.07
N LYS A 167 17.07 9.57 -1.62
CA LYS A 167 18.11 10.34 -0.92
C LYS A 167 18.31 9.83 0.51
N ASN A 168 17.21 9.54 1.20
CA ASN A 168 17.24 9.00 2.56
C ASN A 168 17.22 7.46 2.60
N ASN A 169 17.06 6.80 1.45
CA ASN A 169 16.92 5.35 1.32
C ASN A 169 15.78 4.81 2.20
N THR A 170 14.64 5.50 2.17
CA THR A 170 13.41 5.08 2.85
C THR A 170 12.26 4.94 1.89
N TRP A 171 11.23 4.21 2.31
CA TRP A 171 9.97 4.14 1.59
C TRP A 171 8.79 3.90 2.53
N SER A 172 7.62 4.29 2.07
CA SER A 172 6.35 4.19 2.76
C SER A 172 5.32 3.55 1.83
N VAL A 173 4.34 2.86 2.40
CA VAL A 173 3.23 2.26 1.66
C VAL A 173 1.91 2.52 2.38
N ASP A 174 0.92 2.94 1.59
CA ASP A 174 -0.47 3.10 1.96
C ASP A 174 -1.36 2.19 1.10
N LEU A 175 -2.40 1.63 1.70
CA LEU A 175 -3.47 0.92 0.98
C LEU A 175 -4.81 1.55 1.32
N SER A 176 -5.50 2.07 0.30
CA SER A 176 -6.79 2.75 0.41
C SER A 176 -6.80 3.86 1.47
N GLY A 177 -5.69 4.60 1.56
CA GLY A 177 -5.46 5.67 2.54
C GLY A 177 -5.01 5.21 3.93
N PHE A 178 -4.85 3.91 4.17
CA PHE A 178 -4.31 3.40 5.42
C PHE A 178 -2.81 3.15 5.32
N GLN A 179 -2.03 3.86 6.15
CA GLN A 179 -0.59 3.65 6.25
C GLN A 179 -0.29 2.25 6.76
N ILE A 180 0.36 1.45 5.91
CA ILE A 180 0.84 0.10 6.23
C ILE A 180 2.19 0.19 6.96
N PHE A 181 3.11 0.99 6.42
CA PHE A 181 4.35 1.37 7.09
C PHE A 181 4.89 2.68 6.53
N GLU A 182 5.67 3.38 7.34
CA GLU A 182 6.25 4.68 7.04
C GLU A 182 7.77 4.65 7.23
N ASP A 183 8.50 5.29 6.30
CA ASP A 183 9.94 5.53 6.36
C ASP A 183 10.79 4.30 6.74
N ALA A 184 10.35 3.13 6.28
CA ALA A 184 11.10 1.90 6.40
C ALA A 184 12.36 1.96 5.51
N PRO A 185 13.45 1.24 5.83
CA PRO A 185 14.59 1.13 4.92
C PRO A 185 14.13 0.60 3.55
N PHE A 186 14.47 1.33 2.48
CA PHE A 186 14.13 0.93 1.12
C PHE A 186 14.99 -0.22 0.66
N THR A 187 16.32 -0.10 0.76
CA THR A 187 17.19 -1.27 0.58
C THR A 187 18.33 -1.35 1.60
N ARG A 188 18.70 -2.58 1.96
CA ARG A 188 19.91 -2.90 2.75
C ARG A 188 21.08 -3.33 1.87
N ARG A 189 20.89 -3.37 0.54
CA ARG A 189 21.97 -3.70 -0.39
C ARG A 189 22.89 -2.50 -0.58
N ASN A 190 24.19 -2.75 -0.60
CA ASN A 190 25.16 -1.75 -1.05
C ASN A 190 25.17 -1.72 -2.58
N THR A 191 24.17 -1.07 -3.16
CA THR A 191 23.94 -1.00 -4.62
C THR A 191 23.49 0.39 -5.03
N ARG A 192 23.38 0.63 -6.35
CA ARG A 192 22.90 1.91 -6.88
C ARG A 192 21.44 2.15 -6.47
N LEU A 193 21.18 3.34 -5.95
CA LEU A 193 19.86 3.84 -5.56
C LEU A 193 19.25 4.68 -6.69
N ASP A 194 18.86 4.01 -7.76
CA ASP A 194 18.09 4.59 -8.87
C ASP A 194 16.91 3.67 -9.22
N LEU A 195 15.99 4.13 -10.06
CA LEU A 195 14.84 3.34 -10.50
C LEU A 195 15.07 2.83 -11.92
N GLY A 196 15.37 1.55 -12.06
CA GLY A 196 15.39 0.85 -13.35
C GLY A 196 13.99 0.51 -13.84
N GLY A 197 13.14 -0.01 -12.94
CA GLY A 197 11.77 -0.38 -13.24
C GLY A 197 11.05 -0.98 -12.03
N ILE A 198 9.75 -1.23 -12.21
CA ILE A 198 8.89 -1.81 -11.19
C ILE A 198 8.21 -3.04 -11.80
N ALA A 199 8.26 -4.15 -11.08
CA ALA A 199 7.71 -5.42 -11.52
C ALA A 199 6.58 -5.88 -10.62
N ILE A 200 5.66 -6.61 -11.21
CA ILE A 200 4.71 -7.45 -10.50
C ILE A 200 5.16 -8.90 -10.68
N VAL A 201 5.26 -9.61 -9.57
CA VAL A 201 5.74 -10.99 -9.53
C VAL A 201 4.67 -11.87 -8.92
N TRP A 202 4.41 -13.00 -9.58
CA TRP A 202 3.62 -14.10 -9.03
C TRP A 202 4.56 -15.24 -8.70
N GLN A 203 4.58 -15.68 -7.43
CA GLN A 203 5.45 -16.74 -6.94
C GLN A 203 4.65 -17.93 -6.46
N ARG A 204 5.03 -19.11 -6.95
CA ARG A 204 4.48 -20.37 -6.45
C ARG A 204 4.91 -20.57 -5.00
N THR A 205 3.95 -20.63 -4.09
CA THR A 205 4.24 -20.89 -2.66
C THR A 205 3.74 -22.24 -2.17
N SER A 206 2.87 -22.91 -2.95
CA SER A 206 2.47 -24.28 -2.65
C SER A 206 3.39 -25.32 -3.28
N ASN A 207 3.68 -26.38 -2.52
CA ASN A 207 4.36 -27.57 -3.04
C ASN A 207 3.43 -28.45 -3.91
N SER A 208 2.12 -28.23 -3.89
CA SER A 208 1.11 -28.99 -4.64
C SER A 208 0.88 -28.48 -6.07
N GLY A 209 1.47 -27.34 -6.44
CA GLY A 209 1.33 -26.73 -7.77
C GLY A 209 0.99 -25.25 -7.69
N TRP A 210 0.74 -24.65 -8.85
CA TRP A 210 0.21 -23.30 -8.97
C TRP A 210 -1.29 -23.30 -8.67
N GLY A 211 -1.77 -22.30 -7.95
CA GLY A 211 -3.19 -22.02 -7.81
C GLY A 211 -3.75 -21.27 -9.02
N ASN A 212 -5.06 -21.03 -8.99
CA ASN A 212 -5.73 -20.14 -9.94
C ASN A 212 -5.96 -18.73 -9.37
N ASN A 213 -5.35 -18.40 -8.22
CA ASN A 213 -5.34 -17.04 -7.70
C ASN A 213 -4.56 -16.10 -8.61
N TRP A 214 -4.93 -14.83 -8.60
CA TRP A 214 -4.34 -13.83 -9.49
C TRP A 214 -4.37 -12.44 -8.87
N MET A 215 -3.45 -11.59 -9.32
CA MET A 215 -3.40 -10.19 -8.97
C MET A 215 -3.85 -9.37 -10.17
N LEU A 216 -4.90 -8.58 -9.95
CA LEU A 216 -5.32 -7.48 -10.81
C LEU A 216 -4.45 -6.25 -10.55
N PHE A 217 -4.16 -5.48 -11.58
CA PHE A 217 -3.64 -4.14 -11.44
C PHE A 217 -4.05 -3.24 -12.59
N ASP A 218 -4.29 -1.97 -12.28
CA ASP A 218 -4.78 -0.96 -13.20
C ASP A 218 -4.40 0.45 -12.72
N ASP A 219 -4.69 1.49 -13.52
CA ASP A 219 -4.37 2.90 -13.23
C ASP A 219 -2.91 3.09 -12.77
N TRP A 220 -1.98 2.36 -13.40
CA TRP A 220 -0.59 2.25 -12.97
C TRP A 220 0.16 3.53 -13.31
N THR A 221 0.41 4.35 -12.29
CA THR A 221 1.02 5.67 -12.44
C THR A 221 2.28 5.79 -11.62
N VAL A 222 3.34 6.34 -12.22
CA VAL A 222 4.61 6.59 -11.54
C VAL A 222 5.05 8.02 -11.75
N TYR A 223 5.29 8.72 -10.64
CA TYR A 223 5.74 10.10 -10.61
C TYR A 223 7.14 10.23 -10.01
N ALA A 224 7.86 11.27 -10.42
CA ALA A 224 9.05 11.77 -9.74
C ALA A 224 8.76 13.16 -9.16
N ASP A 225 9.28 13.43 -7.97
CA ASP A 225 9.10 14.69 -7.25
C ASP A 225 10.39 15.09 -6.52
N THR A 226 10.51 16.38 -6.23
CA THR A 226 11.56 16.94 -5.39
C THR A 226 11.22 16.93 -3.90
N LYS A 227 9.95 16.68 -3.54
CA LYS A 227 9.44 16.71 -2.18
C LYS A 227 8.55 15.50 -1.93
N LYS A 228 8.58 15.01 -0.69
CA LYS A 228 7.63 14.00 -0.23
C LYS A 228 6.23 14.59 -0.27
N LEU A 229 5.25 13.77 -0.65
CA LEU A 229 3.88 14.05 -0.27
C LEU A 229 3.83 14.07 1.25
N THR A 230 3.56 15.24 1.82
CA THR A 230 3.15 15.29 3.23
C THR A 230 1.67 14.92 3.26
N LEU A 231 1.38 13.63 3.13
CA LEU A 231 0.05 13.14 3.43
C LEU A 231 -0.20 13.45 4.91
N ALA A 232 -1.19 14.29 5.16
CA ALA A 232 -1.69 14.56 6.50
C ALA A 232 -2.25 13.25 7.11
N GLU A 233 -1.42 12.32 7.63
CA GLU A 233 -1.75 10.93 8.08
C GLU A 233 -3.28 10.75 8.18
N ASN A 234 -4.03 10.26 7.20
CA ASN A 234 -5.49 10.17 7.38
C ASN A 234 -5.97 8.74 7.16
N PRO A 235 -6.44 8.02 8.21
CA PRO A 235 -6.73 8.48 9.57
C PRO A 235 -5.66 8.14 10.61
N PHE A 236 -5.36 9.08 11.52
CA PHE A 236 -4.62 8.77 12.75
C PHE A 236 -5.35 7.67 13.55
N LYS A 237 -4.60 6.71 14.10
CA LYS A 237 -5.17 5.59 14.86
C LYS A 237 -5.32 5.96 16.35
N ILE A 238 -6.48 5.67 16.94
CA ILE A 238 -6.61 5.61 18.41
C ILE A 238 -5.79 4.42 18.89
N ARG A 239 -4.78 4.70 19.71
CA ARG A 239 -3.86 3.69 20.24
C ARG A 239 -4.52 2.82 21.31
N SER A 240 -5.31 3.43 22.20
CA SER A 240 -6.04 2.69 23.24
C SER A 240 -7.19 3.50 23.82
N ILE A 241 -8.18 2.79 24.35
CA ILE A 241 -9.22 3.31 25.23
C ILE A 241 -9.22 2.42 26.48
N THR A 242 -8.95 2.99 27.64
CA THR A 242 -8.80 2.22 28.88
C THR A 242 -9.64 2.82 30.00
N ARG A 243 -10.38 1.96 30.71
CA ARG A 243 -11.09 2.34 31.92
C ARG A 243 -10.17 2.22 33.14
N GLN A 244 -9.93 3.33 33.82
CA GLN A 244 -9.12 3.40 35.03
C GLN A 244 -9.85 2.83 36.26
N PRO A 245 -9.13 2.43 37.33
CA PRO A 245 -9.74 1.92 38.57
C PRO A 245 -10.70 2.90 39.24
N ASN A 246 -10.50 4.21 39.06
CA ASN A 246 -11.38 5.28 39.54
C ASN A 246 -12.65 5.46 38.68
N GLY A 247 -12.86 4.60 37.67
CA GLY A 247 -14.03 4.60 36.79
C GLY A 247 -13.95 5.51 35.57
N LYS A 248 -12.91 6.35 35.46
CA LYS A 248 -12.69 7.26 34.32
C LYS A 248 -12.18 6.52 33.09
N ASN A 249 -12.44 7.07 31.91
CA ASN A 249 -11.89 6.53 30.66
C ASN A 249 -10.76 7.41 30.15
N THR A 250 -9.66 6.78 29.75
CA THR A 250 -8.51 7.44 29.12
C THR A 250 -8.40 6.98 27.68
N ILE A 251 -8.25 7.92 26.77
CA ILE A 251 -8.08 7.70 25.32
C ILE A 251 -6.68 8.15 24.97
N SER A 252 -5.93 7.32 24.25
CA SER A 252 -4.56 7.60 23.81
C SER A 252 -4.46 7.58 22.30
N TRP A 253 -3.77 8.54 21.71
CA TRP A 253 -3.48 8.59 20.28
C TRP A 253 -2.17 9.35 20.03
N LYS A 254 -1.62 9.19 18.82
CA LYS A 254 -0.48 9.95 18.33
C LYS A 254 -1.01 11.26 17.71
N MET A 255 -0.55 12.39 18.22
CA MET A 255 -0.82 13.71 17.64
C MET A 255 0.24 14.06 16.62
N GLN A 256 -0.14 14.85 15.63
CA GLN A 256 0.73 15.43 14.61
C GLN A 256 0.70 16.96 14.69
N PRO A 257 1.80 17.63 14.31
CA PRO A 257 1.82 19.08 14.16
C PRO A 257 0.83 19.56 13.08
N GLY A 258 0.26 20.75 13.28
CA GLY A 258 -0.65 21.37 12.31
C GLY A 258 -2.12 20.93 12.39
N PHE A 259 -2.47 20.10 13.39
CA PHE A 259 -3.85 19.65 13.60
C PHE A 259 -4.39 20.00 14.99
N ASN A 260 -5.71 20.15 15.05
CA ASN A 260 -6.52 20.19 16.26
C ASN A 260 -7.20 18.83 16.43
N TYR A 261 -7.22 18.32 17.67
CA TYR A 261 -7.88 17.08 18.03
C TYR A 261 -8.97 17.36 19.04
N GLN A 262 -10.21 17.09 18.66
CA GLN A 262 -11.39 17.25 19.49
C GLN A 262 -11.87 15.87 19.94
N VAL A 263 -11.75 15.56 21.23
CA VAL A 263 -12.39 14.37 21.79
C VAL A 263 -13.89 14.61 21.86
N GLU A 264 -14.65 13.74 21.24
CA GLU A 264 -16.10 13.76 21.25
C GLU A 264 -16.64 12.50 21.89
N TYR A 265 -17.83 12.62 22.47
CA TYR A 265 -18.53 11.49 23.04
C TYR A 265 -19.97 11.40 22.53
N SER A 266 -20.50 10.19 22.55
CA SER A 266 -21.89 9.91 22.28
C SER A 266 -22.44 8.92 23.31
N ASP A 267 -23.71 9.08 23.65
CA ASP A 267 -24.43 8.10 24.47
C ASP A 267 -25.28 7.15 23.61
N ASP A 268 -25.39 7.40 22.29
CA ASP A 268 -26.32 6.75 21.35
C ASP A 268 -25.74 6.49 19.93
N LEU A 269 -24.46 6.77 19.69
CA LEU A 269 -23.76 6.78 18.39
C LEU A 269 -24.31 7.75 17.32
N ARG A 270 -25.36 8.53 17.63
CA ARG A 270 -26.02 9.43 16.68
C ARG A 270 -25.64 10.88 16.94
N ILE A 271 -25.79 11.32 18.19
CA ILE A 271 -25.46 12.68 18.60
C ILE A 271 -24.09 12.66 19.26
N TRP A 272 -23.15 13.38 18.65
CA TRP A 272 -21.78 13.54 19.15
C TRP A 272 -21.63 14.92 19.78
N LYS A 273 -21.03 14.95 20.97
CA LYS A 273 -20.84 16.17 21.78
C LYS A 273 -19.34 16.41 22.01
N SER A 274 -18.93 17.67 21.85
CA SER A 274 -17.54 18.15 21.98
C SER A 274 -17.29 18.98 23.24
N ASN A 275 -18.23 19.00 24.18
CA ASN A 275 -18.20 19.89 25.35
C ASN A 275 -17.48 19.32 26.57
N LEU A 276 -16.61 18.31 26.40
CA LEU A 276 -15.82 17.78 27.49
C LEU A 276 -14.71 18.79 27.88
N PRO A 277 -14.47 19.06 29.18
CA PRO A 277 -13.41 19.99 29.58
C PRO A 277 -12.03 19.53 29.10
N GLY A 278 -11.28 20.41 28.42
CA GLY A 278 -9.93 20.11 27.93
C GLY A 278 -9.87 19.10 26.77
N SER A 279 -10.99 18.88 26.08
CA SER A 279 -11.09 17.89 25.00
C SER A 279 -10.57 18.37 23.64
N LEU A 280 -10.36 19.68 23.48
CA LEU A 280 -9.67 20.25 22.34
C LEU A 280 -8.17 20.32 22.67
N ILE A 281 -7.36 19.58 21.91
CA ILE A 281 -5.92 19.45 22.13
C ILE A 281 -5.20 19.72 20.81
N SER A 282 -4.19 20.57 20.85
CA SER A 282 -3.28 20.86 19.75
C SER A 282 -1.82 20.74 20.21
N SER A 283 -0.93 20.52 19.26
CA SER A 283 0.51 20.38 19.51
C SER A 283 1.26 20.79 18.26
N ASP A 284 2.42 21.45 18.44
CA ASP A 284 3.36 21.76 17.34
C ASP A 284 4.42 20.67 17.16
N GLU A 285 4.32 19.61 17.96
CA GLU A 285 5.20 18.45 17.94
C GLU A 285 4.38 17.17 17.84
N GLU A 286 4.96 16.19 17.15
CA GLU A 286 4.43 14.84 17.08
C GLU A 286 4.65 14.10 18.41
N LYS A 287 3.56 13.65 19.06
CA LYS A 287 3.67 13.00 20.37
C LYS A 287 2.47 12.14 20.71
N ILE A 288 2.68 11.16 21.58
CA ILE A 288 1.57 10.44 22.21
C ILE A 288 0.88 11.36 23.20
N THR A 289 -0.43 11.52 23.05
CA THR A 289 -1.28 12.26 23.97
C THR A 289 -2.25 11.33 24.68
N ASN A 290 -2.76 11.79 25.82
CA ASN A 290 -3.79 11.10 26.58
C ASN A 290 -4.85 12.10 27.03
N PHE A 291 -6.12 11.80 26.76
CA PHE A 291 -7.26 12.52 27.31
C PHE A 291 -7.98 11.64 28.32
N THR A 292 -8.32 12.19 29.49
CA THR A 292 -9.09 11.46 30.52
C THR A 292 -10.43 12.15 30.76
N ASP A 293 -11.52 11.43 30.49
CA ASP A 293 -12.88 11.90 30.74
C ASP A 293 -13.13 12.03 32.26
N ASN A 294 -13.37 13.25 32.74
CA ASN A 294 -13.48 13.58 34.17
C ASN A 294 -14.86 14.11 34.67
N PRO A 295 -16.03 13.79 34.09
CA PRO A 295 -17.30 14.28 34.60
C PRO A 295 -17.78 13.43 35.79
N ASN A 296 -18.49 14.10 36.70
CA ASN A 296 -19.06 13.51 37.92
C ASN A 296 -20.05 12.36 37.67
N SER A 297 -20.52 12.17 36.44
CA SER A 297 -21.32 11.02 36.00
C SER A 297 -20.95 10.59 34.57
N ILE A 298 -20.21 9.48 34.47
CA ILE A 298 -19.96 8.82 33.18
C ILE A 298 -21.07 7.80 32.95
N ASN A 299 -21.84 8.00 31.87
CA ASN A 299 -22.81 6.99 31.43
C ASN A 299 -22.05 5.73 31.01
N ARG A 300 -22.53 4.55 31.43
CA ARG A 300 -21.87 3.26 31.13
C ARG A 300 -21.88 2.92 29.64
N THR A 301 -22.74 3.56 28.85
CA THR A 301 -22.84 3.35 27.39
C THR A 301 -22.08 4.39 26.57
N ARG A 302 -21.32 5.29 27.21
CA ARG A 302 -20.62 6.37 26.52
C ARG A 302 -19.56 5.83 25.57
N GLN A 303 -19.68 6.16 24.30
CA GLN A 303 -18.67 5.92 23.26
C GLN A 303 -17.84 7.18 23.02
N TYR A 304 -16.66 7.00 22.47
CA TYR A 304 -15.72 8.09 22.16
C TYR A 304 -15.26 8.01 20.72
N ARG A 305 -14.99 9.18 20.15
CA ARG A 305 -14.20 9.35 18.93
C ARG A 305 -13.30 10.55 19.12
N VAL A 306 -12.27 10.65 18.29
CA VAL A 306 -11.43 11.84 18.21
C VAL A 306 -11.61 12.41 16.81
N TYR A 307 -12.15 13.62 16.73
CA TYR A 307 -12.28 14.35 15.49
C TYR A 307 -11.03 15.19 15.28
N ARG A 308 -10.36 15.04 14.14
CA ARG A 308 -9.19 15.83 13.78
C ARG A 308 -9.57 16.85 12.71
N SER A 309 -9.15 18.09 12.89
CA SER A 309 -9.25 19.16 11.90
C SER A 309 -7.93 19.88 11.76
N GLU A 310 -7.70 20.54 10.62
CA GLU A 310 -6.56 21.43 10.44
C GLU A 310 -6.61 22.61 11.45
N GLN A 311 -5.43 23.17 11.75
CA GLN A 311 -5.28 24.38 12.56
C GLN A 311 -5.60 25.66 11.79
#